data_AF-A0A914MAK5-F1
#
_entry.id   AF-A0A914MAK5-F1
#
_cell.length_a   1.000
_cell.length_b   1.000
_cell.length_c   1.000
_cell.angle_alpha   90.00
_cell.angle_beta   90.00
_cell.angle_gamma   90.00
#
_symmetry.space_group_name_H-M   'P 1'
#
loop_
_entity.id
_entity.type
_entity.pdbx_description
1 polymer ?
#
loop_
_entity_poly.entity_id
_entity_poly.type
_entity_poly.pdbx_seq_one_letter_code
_entity_poly.pdbx_strand_id
1 'polypeptide(L)'
;ALTQFEINLTTKKLFPPDSPLLEIENYREEKVLPFYTQAQIFIENPGDLTNKKRRKHLDNLIDEMEHLPNAYPAESSFYFVRAFEAFEKSLSEGDGGEFIDDNSNLTTTTAISATPKTQNFDLTDLENFLLWPENTHWKGLINYHTDNLKK
;
A
#
# COMPACT_ATOMS: atom_id res chain seq x y z
N ALA A 1 30.50 38.04 1.22
CA ALA A 1 30.18 36.91 2.11
C ALA A 1 28.66 36.79 2.19
N LEU A 2 28.06 35.93 1.38
CA LEU A 2 26.60 35.69 1.29
C LEU A 2 26.27 34.18 1.31
N THR A 3 27.27 33.35 1.61
CA THR A 3 27.23 31.88 1.54
C THR A 3 27.12 31.20 2.91
N GLN A 4 26.90 31.96 4.00
CA GLN A 4 26.82 31.44 5.38
C GLN A 4 25.43 31.63 6.01
N PHE A 5 24.36 31.46 5.23
CA PHE A 5 23.00 31.43 5.80
C PHE A 5 22.47 30.00 5.78
N GLU A 6 22.36 29.39 6.96
CA GLU A 6 21.73 28.08 7.12
C GLU A 6 20.22 28.26 7.23
N ILE A 7 19.50 27.85 6.17
CA ILE A 7 18.04 27.85 6.15
C ILE A 7 17.58 26.59 6.87
N ASN A 8 17.39 26.68 8.19
CA ASN A 8 16.84 25.60 8.99
C ASN A 8 15.51 26.04 9.62
N LEU A 9 14.41 25.49 9.12
CA LEU A 9 13.05 25.81 9.56
C LEU A 9 12.53 24.71 10.49
N THR A 10 12.92 24.79 11.77
CA THR A 10 12.40 23.89 12.81
C THR A 10 11.17 24.48 13.47
N THR A 11 10.24 23.63 13.89
CA THR A 11 9.06 24.02 14.68
C THR A 11 9.46 24.63 16.03
N LYS A 12 10.63 24.27 16.58
CA LYS A 12 11.19 24.83 17.82
C LYS A 12 11.27 26.35 17.81
N LYS A 13 11.56 26.96 16.64
CA LYS A 13 11.67 28.42 16.50
C LYS A 13 10.33 29.16 16.61
N LEU A 14 9.21 28.44 16.57
CA LEU A 14 7.87 29.01 16.71
C LEU A 14 7.43 29.11 18.19
N PHE A 15 8.17 28.49 19.12
CA PHE A 15 7.83 28.46 20.53
C PHE A 15 8.66 29.48 21.34
N PRO A 16 8.09 30.06 22.41
CA PRO A 16 8.87 30.83 23.39
C PRO A 16 10.02 29.99 23.98
N PRO A 17 11.16 30.61 24.34
CA PRO A 17 12.35 29.89 24.84
C PRO A 17 12.12 29.06 26.11
N ASP A 18 11.10 29.39 26.89
CA ASP A 18 10.70 28.75 28.15
C ASP A 18 9.48 27.82 27.99
N SER A 19 9.06 27.56 26.75
CA SER A 19 7.92 26.70 26.48
C SER A 19 8.22 25.24 26.82
N PRO A 20 7.36 24.54 27.57
CA PRO A 20 7.49 23.10 27.79
C PRO A 20 7.34 22.28 26.48
N LEU A 21 6.81 22.89 25.42
CA LEU A 21 6.71 22.26 24.09
C LEU A 21 8.08 22.01 23.45
N LEU A 22 9.11 22.77 23.84
CA LEU A 22 10.48 22.55 23.36
C LEU A 22 11.03 21.19 23.80
N GLU A 23 10.70 20.76 25.02
CA GLU A 23 11.10 19.44 25.52
C GLU A 23 10.41 18.32 24.72
N ILE A 24 9.11 18.46 24.46
CA ILE A 24 8.34 17.51 23.64
C ILE A 24 8.89 17.44 22.22
N GLU A 25 9.22 18.58 21.60
CA GLU A 25 9.79 18.61 20.26
C GLU A 25 11.19 17.98 20.22
N ASN A 26 12.02 18.15 21.25
CA ASN A 26 13.30 17.45 21.36
C ASN A 26 13.09 15.93 21.39
N TYR A 27 12.17 15.43 22.23
CA TYR A 27 11.84 14.01 22.25
C TYR A 27 11.30 13.52 20.91
N ARG A 28 10.46 14.30 20.24
CA ARG A 28 9.94 13.97 18.91
C ARG A 28 11.07 13.86 17.89
N GLU A 29 11.97 14.83 17.82
CA GLU A 29 13.10 14.82 16.87
C GLU A 29 14.08 13.67 17.14
N GLU A 30 14.35 13.35 18.40
CA GLU A 30 15.35 12.33 18.75
C GLU A 30 14.80 10.91 18.77
N LYS A 31 13.52 10.72 19.14
CA LYS A 31 12.93 9.40 19.43
C LYS A 31 11.79 9.02 18.51
N VAL A 32 11.11 10.00 17.92
CA VAL A 32 9.92 9.73 17.10
C VAL A 32 10.28 9.81 15.62
N LEU A 33 10.81 10.92 15.13
CA LEU A 33 11.07 11.12 13.70
C LEU A 33 11.99 10.05 13.07
N PRO A 34 13.13 9.66 13.68
CA PRO A 34 14.04 8.73 13.01
C PRO A 34 13.46 7.32 12.86
N PHE A 35 12.48 6.97 13.71
CA PHE A 35 11.96 5.63 13.80
C PHE A 35 10.52 5.54 13.28
N TYR A 36 9.65 6.52 13.50
CA TYR A 36 8.22 6.41 13.22
C TYR A 36 7.76 7.20 11.98
N THR A 37 8.69 7.75 11.19
CA THR A 37 8.33 8.41 9.94
C THR A 37 8.00 7.39 8.85
N GLN A 38 6.74 7.36 8.43
CA GLN A 38 6.28 6.56 7.31
C GLN A 38 6.43 7.33 5.99
N ALA A 39 7.03 6.70 4.99
CA ALA A 39 7.00 7.18 3.61
C ALA A 39 5.78 6.60 2.88
N GLN A 40 5.08 7.44 2.12
CA GLN A 40 4.02 7.03 1.21
C GLN A 40 4.44 7.35 -0.21
N ILE A 41 4.29 6.38 -1.10
CA ILE A 41 4.83 6.44 -2.46
C ILE A 41 3.70 6.14 -3.41
N PHE A 42 3.35 7.13 -4.23
CA PHE A 42 2.29 7.03 -5.21
C PHE A 42 2.92 6.88 -6.59
N ILE A 43 2.57 5.78 -7.26
CA ILE A 43 3.03 5.50 -8.62
C ILE A 43 1.86 5.78 -9.55
N GLU A 44 1.89 6.93 -10.20
CA GLU A 44 0.79 7.39 -11.06
C GLU A 44 0.58 6.50 -12.28
N ASN A 45 1.66 5.98 -12.85
CA ASN A 45 1.61 5.13 -14.04
C ASN A 45 2.46 3.86 -13.85
N PRO A 46 1.93 2.84 -13.16
CA PRO A 46 2.63 1.56 -13.00
C PRO A 46 2.65 0.73 -14.30
N GLY A 47 1.90 1.16 -15.32
CA GLY A 47 1.68 0.41 -16.55
C GLY A 47 0.81 -0.84 -16.33
N ASP A 48 0.90 -1.78 -17.27
CA ASP A 48 0.18 -3.05 -17.19
C ASP A 48 0.84 -4.00 -16.17
N LEU A 49 0.16 -4.20 -15.04
CA LEU A 49 0.60 -5.11 -13.98
C LEU A 49 0.44 -6.57 -14.38
N THR A 50 -0.41 -6.96 -15.34
CA THR A 50 -0.50 -8.37 -15.78
C THR A 50 0.80 -8.82 -16.45
N ASN A 51 1.54 -7.87 -17.04
CA ASN A 51 2.84 -8.10 -17.65
C ASN A 51 3.94 -8.36 -16.61
N LYS A 52 4.37 -9.63 -16.51
CA LYS A 52 5.42 -10.08 -15.58
C LYS A 52 6.71 -9.28 -15.63
N LYS A 53 7.15 -8.80 -16.81
CA LYS A 53 8.39 -8.01 -16.92
C LYS A 53 8.23 -6.63 -16.28
N ARG A 54 7.06 -6.01 -16.44
CA ARG A 54 6.76 -4.69 -15.86
C ARG A 54 6.58 -4.81 -14.35
N ARG A 55 5.82 -5.81 -13.90
CA ARG A 55 5.65 -6.12 -12.48
C ARG A 55 7.00 -6.30 -11.78
N LYS A 56 7.91 -7.08 -12.38
CA LYS A 56 9.26 -7.27 -11.83
C LYS A 56 10.03 -5.95 -11.65
N HIS A 57 9.83 -4.97 -12.52
CA HIS A 57 10.47 -3.66 -12.35
C HIS A 57 9.92 -2.91 -11.14
N LEU A 58 8.62 -3.00 -10.91
CA LEU A 58 7.97 -2.46 -9.71
C LEU A 58 8.43 -3.20 -8.45
N ASP A 59 8.49 -4.53 -8.49
CA ASP A 59 8.96 -5.35 -7.37
C ASP A 59 10.41 -4.99 -7.00
N ASN A 60 11.28 -4.79 -8.00
CA ASN A 60 12.65 -4.34 -7.78
C ASN A 60 12.71 -2.95 -7.14
N LEU A 61 11.85 -2.01 -7.56
CA LEU A 61 11.80 -0.68 -6.95
C LEU A 61 11.45 -0.80 -5.46
N ILE A 62 10.44 -1.59 -5.13
CA ILE A 62 10.05 -1.80 -3.73
C ILE A 62 11.18 -2.46 -2.93
N ASP A 63 11.83 -3.48 -3.49
CA ASP A 63 12.98 -4.16 -2.88
C ASP A 63 14.13 -3.18 -2.60
N GLU A 64 14.48 -2.31 -3.57
CA GLU A 64 15.50 -1.28 -3.38
C GLU A 64 15.15 -0.31 -2.24
N MET A 65 13.88 0.03 -2.07
CA MET A 65 13.42 0.94 -1.02
C MET A 65 13.42 0.30 0.37
N GLU A 66 13.05 -0.98 0.46
CA GLU A 66 13.12 -1.76 1.69
C GLU A 66 14.57 -2.00 2.15
N HIS A 67 15.53 -1.99 1.23
CA HIS A 67 16.96 -2.13 1.52
C HIS A 67 17.67 -0.80 1.83
N LEU A 68 16.97 0.33 1.87
CA LEU A 68 17.58 1.62 2.23
C LEU A 68 18.08 1.60 3.69
N PRO A 69 19.17 2.33 4.01
CA PRO A 69 19.64 2.44 5.39
C PRO A 69 18.55 3.01 6.31
N ASN A 70 18.28 2.32 7.41
CA ASN A 70 17.22 2.63 8.38
C ASN A 70 15.78 2.48 7.83
N ALA A 71 15.59 1.87 6.67
CA ALA A 71 14.27 1.42 6.25
C ALA A 71 13.81 0.25 7.14
N TYR A 72 12.49 0.17 7.30
CA TYR A 72 11.87 -1.00 7.91
C TYR A 72 11.93 -2.19 6.96
N PRO A 73 11.94 -3.42 7.50
CA PRO A 73 12.01 -4.63 6.68
C PRO A 73 10.72 -4.83 5.89
N ALA A 74 10.76 -5.74 4.93
CA ALA A 74 9.70 -5.98 3.95
C ALA A 74 8.32 -6.22 4.58
N GLU A 75 8.25 -6.82 5.76
CA GLU A 75 7.02 -7.12 6.50
C GLU A 75 6.29 -5.85 6.99
N SER A 76 6.99 -4.72 7.07
CA SER A 76 6.45 -3.43 7.50
C SER A 76 5.97 -2.56 6.33
N SER A 77 6.14 -3.04 5.10
CA SER A 77 5.74 -2.32 3.89
C SER A 77 4.30 -2.68 3.49
N PHE A 78 3.57 -1.69 2.98
CA PHE A 78 2.24 -1.90 2.41
C PHE A 78 2.34 -1.84 0.89
N TYR A 79 2.32 -3.01 0.24
CA TYR A 79 2.41 -3.12 -1.22
C TYR A 79 1.24 -3.92 -1.78
N PHE A 80 0.48 -3.27 -2.67
CA PHE A 80 -0.77 -3.80 -3.22
C PHE A 80 -0.60 -5.18 -3.86
N VAL A 81 0.42 -5.37 -4.72
CA VAL A 81 0.60 -6.62 -5.48
C VAL A 81 0.83 -7.79 -4.53
N ARG A 82 1.67 -7.63 -3.50
CA ARG A 82 1.90 -8.65 -2.46
C ARG A 82 0.61 -8.96 -1.68
N ALA A 83 -0.16 -7.94 -1.32
CA ALA A 83 -1.43 -8.11 -0.61
C ALA A 83 -2.47 -8.86 -1.46
N PHE A 84 -2.57 -8.53 -2.75
CA PHE A 84 -3.49 -9.20 -3.68
C PHE A 84 -3.09 -10.66 -3.92
N GLU A 85 -1.80 -10.95 -4.12
CA GLU A 85 -1.31 -12.33 -4.27
C GLU A 85 -1.54 -13.18 -3.01
N ALA A 86 -1.38 -12.60 -1.82
CA ALA A 86 -1.67 -13.28 -0.56
C ALA A 86 -3.17 -13.62 -0.43
N PHE A 87 -4.05 -12.73 -0.89
CA PHE A 87 -5.48 -12.96 -0.96
C PHE A 87 -5.86 -14.05 -1.98
N GLU A 88 -5.29 -14.02 -3.19
CA GLU A 88 -5.52 -15.08 -4.18
C GLU A 88 -5.07 -16.45 -3.66
N LYS A 89 -3.96 -16.47 -2.92
CA LYS A 89 -3.45 -17.69 -2.29
C LYS A 89 -4.42 -18.22 -1.24
N SER A 90 -4.96 -17.37 -0.35
CA SER A 90 -5.89 -17.81 0.69
C SER A 90 -7.21 -18.35 0.11
N LEU A 91 -7.70 -17.76 -0.98
CA LEU A 91 -8.82 -18.28 -1.76
C LEU A 91 -8.54 -19.69 -2.31
N SER A 92 -7.35 -19.90 -2.88
CA SER A 92 -6.96 -21.18 -3.48
C SER A 92 -6.77 -22.30 -2.44
N GLU A 93 -6.36 -21.94 -1.22
CA GLU A 93 -6.12 -22.87 -0.10
C GLU A 93 -7.40 -23.20 0.68
N GLY A 94 -8.56 -22.67 0.26
CA GLY A 94 -9.88 -23.01 0.81
C GLY A 94 -10.26 -22.27 2.09
N ASP A 95 -9.52 -21.24 2.47
CA ASP A 95 -9.80 -20.32 3.59
C ASP A 95 -10.57 -19.06 3.12
N GLY A 96 -10.97 -19.02 1.85
CA GLY A 96 -11.78 -17.96 1.28
C GLY A 96 -13.20 -17.98 1.87
N GLY A 97 -13.45 -17.15 2.87
CA GLY A 97 -14.76 -16.99 3.48
C GLY A 97 -15.88 -16.74 2.48
N GLU A 98 -17.08 -17.27 2.77
CA GLU A 98 -18.30 -16.99 2.00
C GLU A 98 -18.69 -15.51 2.16
N PHE A 99 -18.73 -14.79 1.04
CA PHE A 99 -19.31 -13.44 0.99
C PHE A 99 -20.83 -13.55 0.90
N ILE A 100 -21.53 -13.25 2.00
CA ILE A 100 -22.97 -13.01 1.97
C ILE A 100 -23.19 -11.54 1.64
N ASP A 101 -23.66 -11.27 0.43
CA ASP A 101 -24.21 -9.96 0.06
C ASP A 101 -25.60 -9.80 0.71
N ASP A 102 -25.68 -9.01 1.77
CA ASP A 102 -26.93 -8.73 2.50
C ASP A 102 -27.90 -7.80 1.74
N ASN A 103 -27.57 -7.36 0.51
CA ASN A 103 -28.36 -6.36 -0.22
C ASN A 103 -28.80 -6.73 -1.65
N SER A 104 -28.69 -7.98 -2.08
CA SER A 104 -29.34 -8.43 -3.32
C SER A 104 -30.32 -9.58 -3.08
N ASN A 105 -31.59 -9.34 -3.44
CA ASN A 105 -32.59 -10.40 -3.66
C ASN A 105 -32.25 -11.20 -4.93
N LEU A 106 -31.01 -11.67 -5.05
CA LEU A 106 -30.56 -12.56 -6.09
C LEU A 106 -29.52 -13.47 -5.46
N THR A 107 -29.93 -14.71 -5.17
CA THR A 107 -29.04 -15.81 -4.83
C THR A 107 -28.16 -16.13 -6.05
N THR A 108 -27.19 -15.25 -6.33
CA THR A 108 -26.08 -15.59 -7.21
C THR A 108 -25.08 -16.31 -6.32
N THR A 109 -25.18 -17.63 -6.30
CA THR A 109 -24.07 -18.49 -5.92
C THR A 109 -22.97 -18.23 -6.95
N THR A 110 -22.24 -17.13 -6.81
CA THR A 110 -21.03 -16.87 -7.58
C THR A 110 -20.02 -17.86 -7.05
N ALA A 111 -20.03 -19.06 -7.62
CA ALA A 111 -19.00 -20.05 -7.39
C ALA A 111 -17.67 -19.36 -7.63
N ILE A 112 -16.95 -19.08 -6.54
CA ILE A 112 -15.56 -18.64 -6.58
C ILE A 112 -14.87 -19.68 -7.45
N SER A 113 -14.50 -19.28 -8.67
CA SER A 113 -13.90 -20.20 -9.63
C SER A 113 -12.52 -20.55 -9.09
N ALA A 114 -12.46 -21.64 -8.33
CA ALA A 114 -11.24 -22.35 -7.97
C ALA A 114 -10.67 -23.00 -9.24
N THR A 115 -10.32 -22.17 -10.21
CA THR A 115 -9.39 -22.57 -11.26
C THR A 115 -8.01 -22.48 -10.65
N PRO A 116 -7.13 -23.48 -10.86
CA PRO A 116 -5.75 -23.39 -10.42
C PRO A 116 -5.11 -22.22 -11.18
N LYS A 117 -5.05 -21.03 -10.56
CA LYS A 117 -4.41 -19.83 -11.12
C LYS A 117 -2.91 -20.11 -11.26
N THR A 118 -2.56 -20.65 -12.41
CA THR A 118 -1.18 -20.83 -12.87
C THR A 118 -0.50 -19.48 -13.03
N GLN A 119 0.43 -19.14 -12.14
CA GLN A 119 1.58 -18.21 -12.31
C GLN A 119 1.35 -16.79 -12.87
N ASN A 120 0.13 -16.43 -13.24
CA ASN A 120 -0.23 -15.21 -13.93
C ASN A 120 -1.12 -14.40 -13.00
N PHE A 121 -0.61 -13.24 -12.59
CA PHE A 121 -1.35 -12.25 -11.83
C PHE A 121 -2.53 -11.74 -12.66
N ASP A 122 -3.73 -12.13 -12.25
CA ASP A 122 -4.98 -11.84 -12.93
C ASP A 122 -5.92 -11.07 -11.99
N LEU A 123 -6.34 -9.89 -12.41
CA LEU A 123 -7.13 -8.97 -11.59
C LEU A 123 -8.64 -9.30 -11.58
N THR A 124 -9.02 -10.52 -11.99
CA THR A 124 -10.41 -11.00 -12.00
C THR A 124 -11.07 -10.93 -10.62
N ASP A 125 -10.32 -11.24 -9.56
CA ASP A 125 -10.81 -11.22 -8.18
C ASP A 125 -10.56 -9.86 -7.49
N LEU A 126 -10.18 -8.82 -8.24
CA LEU A 126 -9.86 -7.49 -7.67
C LEU A 126 -11.06 -6.88 -6.96
N GLU A 127 -12.25 -7.01 -7.50
CA GLU A 127 -13.46 -6.45 -6.87
C GLU A 127 -13.74 -7.14 -5.53
N ASN A 128 -13.62 -8.47 -5.49
CA ASN A 128 -13.75 -9.25 -4.26
C ASN A 128 -12.69 -8.83 -3.24
N PHE A 129 -11.42 -8.70 -3.66
CA PHE A 129 -10.34 -8.21 -2.81
C PHE A 129 -10.66 -6.86 -2.18
N LEU A 130 -11.16 -5.89 -2.96
CA LEU A 130 -11.45 -4.54 -2.49
C LEU A 130 -12.68 -4.46 -1.57
N LEU A 131 -13.55 -5.46 -1.59
CA LEU A 131 -14.71 -5.57 -0.70
C LEU A 131 -14.36 -6.14 0.68
N TRP A 132 -13.23 -6.84 0.81
CA TRP A 132 -12.81 -7.39 2.11
C TRP A 132 -12.55 -6.25 3.10
N PRO A 133 -13.09 -6.32 4.34
CA PRO A 133 -12.92 -5.28 5.35
C PRO A 133 -11.46 -4.85 5.55
N GLU A 134 -10.55 -5.81 5.54
CA GLU A 134 -9.10 -5.60 5.74
C GLU A 134 -8.45 -4.83 4.59
N ASN A 135 -8.98 -4.95 3.37
CA ASN A 135 -8.41 -4.40 2.15
C ASN A 135 -9.10 -3.11 1.67
N THR A 136 -10.12 -2.65 2.39
CA THR A 136 -10.93 -1.46 2.02
C THR A 136 -10.08 -0.20 1.77
N HIS A 137 -8.94 -0.06 2.44
CA HIS A 137 -8.01 1.06 2.26
C HIS A 137 -7.42 1.14 0.84
N TRP A 138 -7.26 0.02 0.14
CA TRP A 138 -6.77 -0.01 -1.24
C TRP A 138 -7.72 0.64 -2.24
N LYS A 139 -9.02 0.69 -1.94
CA LYS A 139 -10.04 1.27 -2.82
C LYS A 139 -9.79 2.76 -3.13
N GLY A 140 -9.19 3.50 -2.20
CA GLY A 140 -8.85 4.91 -2.39
C GLY A 140 -7.50 5.13 -3.09
N LEU A 141 -6.70 4.07 -3.29
CA LEU A 141 -5.31 4.15 -3.73
C LEU A 141 -5.09 3.56 -5.13
N ILE A 142 -6.03 2.73 -5.61
CA ILE A 142 -5.90 2.01 -6.87
C ILE A 142 -6.86 2.58 -7.89
N ASN A 143 -6.30 2.99 -9.02
CA ASN A 143 -7.07 3.29 -10.22
C ASN A 143 -7.04 2.09 -11.16
N TYR A 144 -8.21 1.56 -11.49
CA TYR A 144 -8.36 0.52 -12.51
C TYR A 144 -9.42 0.96 -13.52
N HIS A 145 -9.14 0.76 -14.81
CA HIS A 145 -10.08 1.09 -15.87
C HIS A 145 -11.05 -0.08 -16.04
N THR A 146 -12.34 0.16 -15.81
CA THR A 146 -13.42 -0.80 -16.08
C THR A 146 -13.85 -0.83 -17.55
N ASP A 147 -13.25 0.01 -18.40
CA ASP A 147 -13.73 0.31 -19.77
C ASP A 147 -13.45 -0.75 -20.84
N ASN A 148 -12.88 -1.91 -20.51
CA ASN A 148 -12.77 -3.02 -21.47
C ASN A 148 -14.01 -3.94 -21.52
N LEU A 149 -15.10 -3.62 -20.81
CA LEU A 149 -16.37 -4.36 -20.88
C LEU A 149 -17.39 -3.81 -21.90
N LYS A 150 -16.99 -2.85 -22.75
CA LYS A 150 -17.80 -2.38 -23.88
C LYS A 150 -16.97 -2.24 -25.15
N LYS A 151 -16.76 -3.35 -25.84
CA LYS A 151 -16.56 -3.37 -27.30
C LYS A 151 -17.26 -4.56 -27.92
#